data_AF-A0A920JG49-F1
#
_entry.id   AF-A0A920JG49-F1
#
_cell.length_a   1.000
_cell.length_b   1.000
_cell.length_c   1.000
_cell.angle_alpha   90.00
_cell.angle_beta   90.00
_cell.angle_gamma   90.00
#
_symmetry.space_group_name_H-M   'P 1'
#
loop_
_entity.id
_entity.type
_entity.pdbx_description
1 polymer ?
#
loop_
_entity_poly.entity_id
_entity_poly.type
_entity_poly.pdbx_seq_one_letter_code
_entity_poly.pdbx_strand_id
1 'polypeptide(L)'
;MAKRSVSAISHCEFLPVTHSTPKGLISAIRTPQGLILHSSDFKLDNNPVDGRITDLDRIPALSKDPGIRLLLCDSTNAELKALASPSRSRRWTGRNIHEIPG
;
A
#
# COMPACT_ATOMS: atom_id res chain seq x y z
N MET A 1 6.44 -31.70 -14.99
CA MET A 1 5.27 -31.43 -14.11
C MET A 1 5.75 -30.60 -12.92
N ALA A 2 5.31 -29.35 -12.77
CA ALA A 2 5.67 -28.54 -11.60
C ALA A 2 4.78 -28.93 -10.40
N LYS A 3 5.38 -29.40 -9.30
CA LYS A 3 4.63 -29.64 -8.06
C LYS A 3 4.11 -28.30 -7.53
N ARG A 4 2.79 -28.13 -7.46
CA ARG A 4 2.17 -26.99 -6.77
C ARG A 4 2.30 -27.23 -5.26
N SER A 5 3.05 -26.38 -4.57
CA SER A 5 3.15 -26.36 -3.11
C SER A 5 2.27 -25.24 -2.58
N VAL A 6 1.23 -25.58 -1.83
CA VAL A 6 0.39 -24.60 -1.12
C VAL A 6 0.84 -24.61 0.34
N SER A 7 1.18 -23.44 0.87
CA SER A 7 1.56 -23.31 2.27
C SER A 7 0.35 -22.98 3.14
N ALA A 8 0.31 -23.54 4.35
CA ALA A 8 -0.67 -23.15 5.35
C ALA A 8 -0.40 -21.72 5.85
N ILE A 9 -1.47 -20.95 6.03
CA ILE A 9 -1.43 -19.64 6.68
C ILE A 9 -1.56 -19.86 8.18
N SER A 10 -0.59 -19.38 8.97
CA SER A 10 -0.62 -19.52 10.43
C SER A 10 -1.27 -18.32 11.12
N HIS A 11 -1.11 -17.11 10.57
CA HIS A 11 -1.65 -15.88 11.14
C HIS A 11 -1.78 -14.79 10.07
N CYS A 12 -2.83 -13.98 10.15
CA CYS A 12 -3.02 -12.77 9.36
C CYS A 12 -3.22 -11.56 10.26
N GLU A 13 -2.44 -10.51 10.03
CA GLU A 13 -2.57 -9.21 10.68
C GLU A 13 -2.96 -8.16 9.63
N PHE A 14 -3.86 -7.24 9.98
CA PHE A 14 -4.29 -6.16 9.09
C PHE A 14 -3.95 -4.81 9.70
N LEU A 15 -3.23 -3.97 8.94
CA LEU A 15 -2.82 -2.63 9.37
C LEU A 15 -3.58 -1.58 8.57
N PRO A 16 -4.07 -0.49 9.18
CA PRO A 16 -4.72 0.58 8.45
C PRO A 16 -3.74 1.24 7.48
N VAL A 17 -4.24 1.56 6.29
CA VAL A 17 -3.60 2.50 5.36
C VAL A 17 -4.59 3.54 4.89
N THR A 18 -4.05 4.70 4.57
CA THR A 18 -4.80 5.74 3.86
C THR A 18 -4.87 5.42 2.37
N HIS A 19 -6.01 5.71 1.75
CA HIS A 19 -6.22 5.62 0.30
C HIS A 19 -7.29 6.64 -0.14
N SER A 20 -7.63 6.69 -1.43
CA SER A 20 -8.71 7.53 -1.95
C SER A 20 -10.09 7.12 -1.42
N THR A 21 -10.24 5.88 -0.99
CA THR A 21 -11.42 5.34 -0.31
C THR A 21 -11.11 5.01 1.16
N PRO A 22 -12.11 5.10 2.06
CA PRO A 22 -11.93 4.73 3.46
C PRO A 22 -11.61 3.25 3.66
N LYS A 23 -11.01 2.91 4.81
CA LYS A 23 -10.77 1.52 5.29
C LYS A 23 -9.81 0.68 4.44
N GLY A 24 -8.80 1.31 3.83
CA GLY A 24 -7.67 0.58 3.24
C GLY A 24 -6.89 -0.23 4.29
N LEU A 25 -6.35 -1.39 3.88
CA LEU A 25 -5.58 -2.28 4.76
C LEU A 25 -4.33 -2.84 4.07
N ILE A 26 -3.23 -2.88 4.81
CA ILE A 26 -2.09 -3.77 4.54
C ILE A 26 -2.39 -5.12 5.16
N SER A 27 -2.04 -6.20 4.46
CA SER A 27 -2.16 -7.58 4.97
C SER A 27 -0.78 -8.15 5.25
N ALA A 28 -0.52 -8.55 6.50
CA ALA A 28 0.68 -9.25 6.91
C ALA A 28 0.35 -10.74 7.17
N ILE A 29 0.78 -11.60 6.25
CA ILE A 29 0.39 -13.01 6.20
C ILE A 29 1.59 -13.86 6.60
N ARG A 30 1.49 -14.55 7.74
CA ARG A 30 2.52 -15.45 8.24
C ARG A 30 2.29 -16.85 7.69
N THR A 31 3.37 -17.41 7.17
CA THR A 31 3.46 -18.80 6.70
C THR A 31 4.70 -19.45 7.33
N PRO A 32 4.78 -20.79 7.36
CA PRO A 32 6.01 -21.49 7.78
C PRO A 32 7.28 -21.06 7.02
N GLN A 33 7.15 -20.53 5.80
CA GLN A 33 8.28 -20.10 4.98
C GLN A 33 8.70 -18.66 5.28
N GLY A 34 7.88 -17.88 5.98
CA GLY A 34 8.15 -16.48 6.32
C GLY A 34 6.91 -15.59 6.25
N LEU A 35 7.14 -14.29 6.44
CA LEU A 35 6.11 -13.26 6.40
C LEU A 35 5.97 -12.66 4.99
N ILE A 36 4.73 -12.62 4.48
CA ILE A 36 4.36 -11.90 3.26
C ILE A 36 3.65 -10.62 3.67
N LEU A 37 4.11 -9.47 3.18
CA LEU A 37 3.44 -8.19 3.36
C LEU A 37 2.84 -7.76 2.02
N HIS A 38 1.53 -7.55 1.97
CA HIS A 38 0.85 -6.99 0.81
C HIS A 38 0.31 -5.60 1.16
N SER A 39 0.84 -4.58 0.49
CA SER A 39 0.53 -3.18 0.82
C SER A 39 -0.92 -2.80 0.51
N SER A 40 -1.57 -3.54 -0.40
CA SER A 40 -2.75 -3.07 -1.14
C SER A 40 -2.47 -1.74 -1.86
N ASP A 41 -3.52 -1.10 -2.36
CA ASP A 41 -3.48 0.27 -2.87
C ASP A 41 -3.46 1.24 -1.68
N PHE A 42 -2.45 2.11 -1.62
CA PHE A 42 -2.25 3.01 -0.48
C PHE A 42 -1.68 4.36 -0.91
N LYS A 43 -1.86 5.35 -0.05
CA LYS A 43 -1.09 6.59 0.00
C LYS A 43 -0.55 6.79 1.41
N LEU A 44 0.30 7.79 1.59
CA LEU A 44 0.77 8.23 2.90
C LEU A 44 0.21 9.62 3.16
N ASP A 45 -1.05 9.68 3.60
CA ASP A 45 -1.75 10.91 3.92
C ASP A 45 -1.80 11.13 5.44
N ASN A 46 -1.28 12.27 5.90
CA ASN A 46 -1.33 12.65 7.31
C ASN A 46 -2.67 13.29 7.70
N ASN A 47 -3.55 13.59 6.73
CA ASN A 47 -4.86 14.20 6.97
C ASN A 47 -5.98 13.47 6.19
N PRO A 48 -6.20 12.17 6.44
CA PRO A 48 -7.25 11.41 5.76
C PRO A 48 -8.65 11.87 6.20
N VAL A 49 -9.61 11.78 5.28
CA VAL A 49 -11.00 12.22 5.50
C VAL A 49 -11.69 11.46 6.63
N ASP A 50 -11.31 10.19 6.87
CA ASP A 50 -11.86 9.34 7.93
C ASP A 50 -11.00 9.31 9.20
N GLY A 51 -9.94 10.12 9.28
CA GLY A 51 -9.04 10.22 10.43
C GLY A 51 -8.15 8.98 10.67
N ARG A 52 -8.20 7.95 9.82
CA ARG A 52 -7.43 6.72 9.98
C ARG A 52 -6.07 6.83 9.31
N ILE A 53 -5.05 7.22 10.05
CA ILE A 53 -3.67 7.30 9.52
C ILE A 53 -3.07 5.92 9.26
N THR A 54 -2.11 5.86 8.33
CA THR A 54 -1.34 4.64 8.07
C THR A 54 -0.49 4.29 9.29
N ASP A 55 -0.53 3.02 9.72
CA ASP A 55 0.29 2.54 10.85
C ASP A 55 1.74 2.28 10.41
N LEU A 56 2.52 3.36 10.38
CA LEU A 56 3.93 3.35 9.99
C LEU A 56 4.86 2.81 11.08
N ASP A 57 4.42 2.71 12.33
CA ASP A 57 5.24 2.18 13.44
C ASP A 57 5.25 0.66 13.44
N ARG A 58 4.15 0.04 13.00
CA ARG A 58 4.03 -1.41 12.98
C ARG A 58 4.83 -2.07 11.85
N ILE A 59 4.99 -1.42 10.70
CA ILE A 59 5.73 -1.98 9.55
C ILE A 59 7.22 -2.25 9.89
N PRO A 60 7.99 -1.31 10.50
CA PRO A 60 9.34 -1.59 10.98
C PRO A 60 9.42 -2.69 12.05
N ALA A 61 8.38 -2.87 12.86
CA ALA A 61 8.33 -3.98 13.81
C ALA A 61 8.19 -5.33 13.09
N LEU A 62 7.41 -5.39 12.00
CA LEU A 62 7.27 -6.58 11.15
C LEU A 62 8.52 -6.91 10.33
N SER A 63 9.36 -5.92 10.02
CA SER A 63 10.63 -6.13 9.30
C SER A 63 11.76 -6.66 10.17
N LYS A 64 11.58 -6.71 11.50
CA LYS A 64 12.55 -7.31 12.43
C LYS A 64 12.54 -8.85 12.32
N ASP A 65 13.65 -9.47 12.71
CA ASP A 65 13.93 -10.91 12.64
C ASP A 65 12.69 -11.80 12.92
N PRO A 66 12.31 -12.72 12.01
CA PRO A 66 12.98 -13.15 10.77
C PRO A 66 12.79 -12.21 9.56
N GLY A 67 12.02 -11.15 9.70
CA GLY A 67 11.77 -10.14 8.67
C GLY A 67 10.68 -10.50 7.66
N ILE A 68 10.45 -9.57 6.73
CA ILE A 68 9.50 -9.73 5.62
C ILE A 68 10.22 -10.49 4.51
N ARG A 69 9.70 -11.66 4.14
CA ARG A 69 10.23 -12.50 3.07
C ARG A 69 9.81 -12.02 1.69
N LEU A 70 8.60 -11.49 1.57
CA LEU A 70 8.04 -11.00 0.31
C LEU A 70 7.20 -9.74 0.56
N LEU A 71 7.46 -8.68 -0.20
CA LEU A 71 6.67 -7.46 -0.24
C LEU A 71 5.96 -7.36 -1.60
N LEU A 72 4.63 -7.32 -1.58
CA LEU A 72 3.77 -7.01 -2.73
C LEU A 72 3.29 -5.57 -2.59
N CYS A 73 4.04 -4.65 -3.20
CA CYS A 73 3.81 -3.21 -3.09
C CYS A 73 3.01 -2.65 -4.29
N ASP A 74 2.14 -1.67 -4.03
CA ASP A 74 1.54 -0.83 -5.07
C ASP A 74 2.62 -0.02 -5.80
N SER A 75 2.56 -0.04 -7.12
CA SER A 75 3.50 0.63 -8.03
C SER A 75 2.83 1.70 -8.88
N THR A 76 1.55 2.01 -8.66
CA THR A 76 0.74 2.93 -9.49
C THR A 76 1.43 4.28 -9.70
N ASN A 77 2.13 4.78 -8.68
CA ASN A 77 2.83 6.07 -8.71
C ASN A 77 4.36 5.95 -8.64
N ALA A 78 4.93 4.77 -8.90
CA ALA A 78 6.38 4.51 -8.72
C ALA A 78 7.27 5.37 -9.63
N GLU A 79 6.78 5.82 -10.78
CA GLU A 79 7.50 6.66 -11.73
C GLU A 79 7.31 8.17 -11.48
N LEU A 80 6.35 8.54 -10.62
CA LEU A 80 6.08 9.93 -10.31
C LEU A 80 7.08 10.45 -9.27
N LYS A 81 7.63 11.64 -9.51
CA LYS A 81 8.37 12.35 -8.47
C LYS A 81 7.45 12.63 -7.29
N ALA A 82 7.98 12.45 -6.08
CA ALA A 82 7.24 12.70 -4.85
C ALA A 82 6.58 14.09 -4.88
N LEU A 83 5.26 14.11 -4.76
CA LEU A 83 4.49 15.35 -4.65
C LEU A 83 4.67 15.92 -3.24
N ALA A 84 4.92 17.22 -3.13
CA ALA A 84 5.02 17.94 -1.85
C ALA A 84 3.69 17.97 -1.05
N SER A 85 2.61 17.36 -1.56
CA SER A 85 1.30 17.34 -0.91
C SER A 85 0.67 15.95 -1.03
N PRO A 86 0.51 15.20 0.08
CA PRO A 86 0.04 13.81 0.04
C PRO A 86 -1.44 13.65 -0.30
N SER A 87 -2.20 14.76 -0.38
CA SER A 87 -3.64 14.76 -0.65
C SER A 87 -4.04 14.82 -2.13
N ARG A 88 -3.10 15.10 -3.05
CA ARG A 88 -3.42 15.19 -4.49
C ARG A 88 -3.17 13.87 -5.21
N SER A 89 -4.13 12.94 -5.10
CA SER A 89 -4.32 11.92 -6.15
C SER A 89 -4.95 12.58 -7.38
N ARG A 90 -4.20 13.41 -8.11
CA ARG A 90 -4.67 13.88 -9.42
C ARG A 90 -4.33 12.81 -10.45
N ARG A 91 -5.34 12.01 -10.81
CA ARG A 91 -5.47 11.49 -12.17
C ARG A 91 -5.30 12.69 -13.09
N TRP A 92 -4.30 12.66 -13.97
CA TRP A 92 -4.20 13.61 -15.06
C TRP A 92 -5.40 13.34 -15.98
N THR A 93 -6.56 13.90 -15.66
CA THR A 93 -7.68 13.97 -16.59
C THR A 93 -7.21 14.88 -17.71
N GLY A 94 -7.02 14.30 -18.89
CA GLY A 94 -6.50 14.98 -20.07
C GLY A 94 -7.12 16.35 -20.25
N ARG A 95 -6.28 17.37 -20.40
CA ARG A 95 -6.73 18.62 -20.99
C ARG A 95 -7.01 18.33 -22.46
N ASN A 96 -8.27 18.37 -22.86
CA ASN A 96 -8.60 18.63 -24.24
C ASN A 96 -8.12 20.04 -24.59
N ILE A 97 -7.49 20.15 -25.75
CA ILE A 97 -6.77 21.32 -26.28
C ILE A 97 -7.63 22.56 -26.58
N HIS A 98 -8.88 22.62 -26.10
CA HIS A 98 -9.84 23.70 -26.41
C HIS A 98 -10.27 24.55 -25.22
N GLU A 99 -9.74 24.33 -24.02
CA GLU A 99 -10.15 25.08 -22.80
C GLU A 99 -8.99 25.81 -22.11
N ILE A 100 -8.06 26.39 -22.88
CA ILE A 100 -7.12 27.38 -22.35
C ILE A 100 -7.65 28.76 -22.74
N PRO A 101 -7.91 29.67 -21.78
CA PRO A 101 -8.64 30.92 -22.03
C PRO A 101 -7.81 31.89 -22.88
N GLY A 102 -8.50 32.78 -23.60
CA GLY A 102 -7.88 33.97 -24.18
C GLY A 102 -7.28 34.89 -23.12
#